data_AF-M7NPS2-F1
#
_entry.id   AF-M7NPS2-F1
#
_cell.length_a   1.000
_cell.length_b   1.000
_cell.length_c   1.000
_cell.angle_alpha   90.00
_cell.angle_beta   90.00
_cell.angle_gamma   90.00
#
_symmetry.space_group_name_H-M   'P 1'
#
loop_
_entity.id
_entity.type
_entity.pdbx_description
1 polymer ?
#
loop_
_entity_poly.entity_id
_entity_poly.type
_entity_poly.pdbx_seq_one_letter_code
_entity_poly.pdbx_strand_id
1 'polypeptide(L)'
;MEEYTVTELEDALKVVKQLLPPRYECLACYLNRMLASRNCNGLKWCTTYRDLRAPRATAMERKFPDLGGYCDCEVLANIFHINDALWSSAEGGSADDAYVPACHKVRLGTIKPCELWLMRSGVQWGGGVFRSATRAS
;
A
#
# COMPACT_ATOMS: atom_id res chain seq x y z
N MET A 1 9.62 -36.03 -12.05
CA MET A 1 8.84 -34.81 -12.32
C MET A 1 7.69 -34.90 -11.36
N GLU A 2 7.60 -34.01 -10.37
CA GLU A 2 6.43 -34.01 -9.48
C GLU A 2 5.20 -33.71 -10.31
N GLU A 3 4.21 -34.59 -10.27
CA GLU A 3 2.89 -34.35 -10.86
C GLU A 3 2.05 -33.59 -9.84
N TYR A 4 1.61 -32.38 -10.19
CA TYR A 4 0.65 -31.62 -9.40
C TYR A 4 -0.77 -31.96 -9.83
N THR A 5 -1.65 -32.18 -8.86
CA THR A 5 -3.08 -32.35 -9.09
C THR A 5 -3.72 -31.03 -9.53
N VAL A 6 -4.88 -31.09 -10.19
CA VAL A 6 -5.64 -29.90 -10.59
C VAL A 6 -5.98 -29.02 -9.39
N THR A 7 -6.36 -29.64 -8.26
CA THR A 7 -6.73 -28.93 -7.03
C THR A 7 -5.55 -28.17 -6.43
N GLU A 8 -4.36 -28.76 -6.41
CA GLU A 8 -3.14 -28.08 -5.93
C GLU A 8 -2.81 -26.86 -6.81
N LEU A 9 -3.03 -26.96 -8.12
CA LEU A 9 -2.85 -25.84 -9.05
C LEU A 9 -3.90 -24.73 -8.82
N GLU A 10 -5.15 -25.09 -8.55
CA GLU A 10 -6.22 -24.14 -8.24
C GLU A 10 -5.95 -23.37 -6.94
N ASP A 11 -5.50 -24.08 -5.89
CA ASP A 11 -5.14 -23.49 -4.61
C ASP A 11 -3.92 -22.56 -4.74
N ALA A 12 -2.90 -23.00 -5.48
CA ALA A 12 -1.74 -22.16 -5.79
C ALA A 12 -2.17 -20.89 -6.55
N LEU A 13 -3.05 -21.00 -7.54
CA LEU A 13 -3.56 -19.86 -8.28
C LEU A 13 -4.35 -18.89 -7.37
N LYS A 14 -5.12 -19.41 -6.42
CA LYS A 14 -5.84 -18.60 -5.43
C LYS A 14 -4.87 -17.80 -4.57
N VAL A 15 -3.80 -18.42 -4.09
CA VAL A 15 -2.74 -17.74 -3.33
C VAL A 15 -2.08 -16.67 -4.18
N VAL A 16 -1.69 -16.97 -5.42
CA VAL A 16 -1.09 -16.00 -6.34
C VAL A 16 -2.02 -14.79 -6.53
N LYS A 17 -3.31 -15.01 -6.78
CA LYS A 17 -4.28 -13.91 -6.93
C LYS A 17 -4.35 -13.01 -5.69
N GLN A 18 -4.23 -13.58 -4.48
CA GLN A 18 -4.17 -12.78 -3.25
C GLN A 18 -2.88 -11.97 -3.14
N LEU A 19 -1.75 -12.45 -3.64
CA LEU A 19 -0.49 -11.71 -3.61
C LEU A 19 -0.44 -10.54 -4.59
N LEU A 20 -1.28 -10.55 -5.62
CA LEU A 20 -1.33 -9.49 -6.62
C LEU A 20 -2.23 -8.33 -6.16
N PRO A 21 -1.87 -7.08 -6.47
CA PRO A 21 -2.76 -5.95 -6.26
C PRO A 21 -3.92 -6.02 -7.27
N PRO A 22 -5.20 -6.04 -6.87
CA PRO A 22 -6.33 -5.94 -7.79
C PRO A 22 -6.31 -4.63 -8.58
N ARG A 23 -7.10 -4.58 -9.66
CA ARG A 23 -7.28 -3.33 -10.41
C ARG A 23 -7.86 -2.26 -9.47
N TYR A 24 -7.32 -1.06 -9.56
CA TYR A 24 -7.72 0.12 -8.78
C TYR A 24 -7.47 0.04 -7.27
N GLU A 25 -6.89 -1.04 -6.72
CA GLU A 25 -6.40 -1.02 -5.33
C GLU A 25 -5.27 0.01 -5.22
N CYS A 26 -5.29 0.85 -4.18
CA CYS A 26 -4.24 1.83 -3.94
C CYS A 26 -3.02 1.15 -3.27
N LEU A 27 -1.84 1.75 -3.43
CA LEU A 27 -0.59 1.19 -2.89
C LEU A 27 -0.69 0.97 -1.37
N ALA A 28 -1.20 1.94 -0.62
CA ALA A 28 -1.29 1.84 0.85
C ALA A 28 -2.22 0.70 1.31
N CYS A 29 -3.40 0.53 0.71
CA CYS A 29 -4.29 -0.60 1.02
C CYS A 29 -3.67 -1.95 0.64
N TYR A 30 -2.97 -2.02 -0.49
CA TYR A 30 -2.26 -3.22 -0.90
C TYR A 30 -1.17 -3.60 0.11
N LEU A 31 -0.34 -2.63 0.53
CA LEU A 31 0.69 -2.85 1.55
C LEU A 31 0.08 -3.27 2.88
N ASN A 32 -0.96 -2.58 3.36
CA ASN A 32 -1.66 -2.94 4.59
C ASN A 32 -2.14 -4.40 4.58
N ARG A 33 -2.75 -4.84 3.47
CA ARG A 33 -3.23 -6.22 3.31
C ARG A 33 -2.10 -7.23 3.22
N MET A 34 -1.01 -6.92 2.51
CA MET A 34 0.16 -7.80 2.43
C MET A 34 0.84 -7.93 3.78
N LEU A 35 1.03 -6.83 4.50
CA LEU A 35 1.73 -6.79 5.78
C LEU A 35 0.91 -7.39 6.93
N ALA A 36 -0.42 -7.38 6.85
CA ALA A 36 -1.28 -8.06 7.81
C ALA A 36 -1.13 -9.59 7.81
N SER A 37 -0.65 -10.18 6.71
CA SER A 37 -0.56 -11.65 6.55
C SER A 37 0.83 -12.16 6.16
N ARG A 38 1.75 -11.27 5.78
CA ARG A 38 3.07 -11.59 5.24
C ARG A 38 4.10 -10.61 5.79
N ASN A 39 5.32 -11.09 5.99
CA ASN A 39 6.43 -10.23 6.37
C ASN A 39 6.88 -9.36 5.18
N CYS A 40 7.44 -8.18 5.47
CA CYS A 40 8.19 -7.41 4.48
C CYS A 40 9.61 -8.00 4.30
N ASN A 41 10.14 -7.87 3.09
CA ASN A 41 11.55 -8.12 2.78
C ASN A 41 11.98 -7.08 1.74
N GLY A 42 12.67 -6.03 2.20
CA GLY A 42 12.94 -4.84 1.38
C GLY A 42 11.64 -4.23 0.83
N LEU A 43 11.67 -3.76 -0.41
CA LEU A 43 10.54 -3.13 -1.12
C LEU A 43 9.78 -4.12 -2.04
N LYS A 44 9.69 -5.40 -1.66
CA LYS A 44 9.10 -6.46 -2.50
C LYS A 44 7.68 -6.12 -2.96
N TRP A 45 6.82 -5.70 -2.04
CA TRP A 45 5.42 -5.42 -2.34
C TRP A 45 5.27 -4.10 -3.10
N CYS A 46 6.02 -3.06 -2.72
CA CYS A 46 6.06 -1.80 -3.46
C CYS A 46 6.48 -2.03 -4.92
N THR A 47 7.54 -2.82 -5.15
CA THR A 47 8.04 -3.18 -6.48
C THR A 47 7.00 -3.93 -7.29
N THR A 48 6.36 -4.94 -6.68
CA THR A 48 5.25 -5.69 -7.29
C THR A 48 4.11 -4.77 -7.70
N TYR A 49 3.72 -3.82 -6.85
CA TYR A 49 2.69 -2.85 -7.16
C TYR A 49 3.08 -1.92 -8.31
N ARG A 50 4.30 -1.38 -8.28
CA ARG A 50 4.82 -0.53 -9.37
C ARG A 50 4.73 -1.27 -10.69
N ASP A 51 5.28 -2.48 -10.78
CA ASP A 51 5.40 -3.20 -12.04
C ASP A 51 4.01 -3.53 -12.63
N LEU A 52 3.03 -3.84 -11.78
CA LEU A 52 1.69 -4.28 -12.22
C LEU A 52 0.65 -3.16 -12.34
N ARG A 53 0.78 -2.07 -11.55
CA ARG A 53 -0.27 -1.05 -11.39
C ARG A 53 0.21 0.37 -11.63
N ALA A 54 1.50 0.65 -11.44
CA ALA A 54 2.07 1.98 -11.60
C ALA A 54 3.47 1.97 -12.23
N PRO A 55 3.66 1.42 -13.44
CA PRO A 55 4.99 1.16 -14.02
C PRO A 55 5.80 2.44 -14.24
N ARG A 56 5.14 3.60 -14.37
CA ARG A 56 5.78 4.90 -14.52
C ARG A 56 6.21 5.54 -13.19
N ALA A 57 5.91 4.93 -12.04
CA ALA A 57 6.31 5.42 -10.73
C ALA A 57 7.77 5.05 -10.39
N THR A 58 8.68 5.23 -11.34
CA THR A 58 10.10 4.84 -11.22
C THR A 58 10.85 5.61 -10.13
N ALA A 59 10.42 6.85 -9.85
CA ALA A 59 11.00 7.67 -8.78
C ALA A 59 10.76 7.13 -7.36
N MET A 60 9.92 6.11 -7.20
CA MET A 60 9.60 5.47 -5.93
C MET A 60 10.84 4.92 -5.23
N GLU A 61 11.72 4.24 -5.96
CA GLU A 61 12.93 3.61 -5.41
C GLU A 61 13.89 4.62 -4.79
N ARG A 62 13.97 5.84 -5.34
CA ARG A 62 14.79 6.92 -4.78
C ARG A 62 14.09 7.62 -3.62
N LYS A 63 12.79 7.90 -3.77
CA LYS A 63 12.05 8.79 -2.85
C LYS A 63 11.56 8.11 -1.58
N PHE A 64 11.35 6.81 -1.59
CA PHE A 64 10.96 6.08 -0.39
C PHE A 64 12.09 6.12 0.66
N PRO A 65 13.36 5.85 0.33
CA PRO A 65 14.49 6.09 1.22
C PRO A 65 14.55 7.52 1.79
N ASP A 66 14.35 8.54 0.95
CA ASP A 66 14.33 9.96 1.38
C ASP A 66 13.26 10.26 2.43
N LEU A 67 12.20 9.45 2.48
CA LEU A 67 11.10 9.53 3.45
C LEU A 67 11.22 8.52 4.60
N GLY A 68 12.32 7.76 4.66
CA GLY A 68 12.57 6.72 5.66
C GLY A 68 11.92 5.37 5.37
N GLY A 69 11.58 5.08 4.12
CA GLY A 69 11.02 3.79 3.68
C GLY A 69 12.04 2.92 2.95
N TYR A 70 12.79 2.10 3.68
CA TYR A 70 13.76 1.15 3.11
C TYR A 70 13.17 -0.26 2.96
N CYS A 71 12.10 -0.57 3.69
CA CYS A 71 11.27 -1.75 3.46
C CYS A 71 9.78 -1.42 3.37
N ASP A 72 8.96 -2.37 2.89
CA ASP A 72 7.51 -2.17 2.74
C ASP A 72 6.82 -1.79 4.05
N CYS A 73 7.28 -2.33 5.19
CA CYS A 73 6.78 -2.00 6.52
C CYS A 73 7.02 -0.51 6.85
N GLU A 74 8.23 -0.02 6.59
CA GLU A 74 8.58 1.38 6.81
C GLU A 74 7.90 2.31 5.80
N VAL A 75 7.72 1.89 4.55
CA VAL A 75 6.91 2.64 3.58
C VAL A 75 5.49 2.85 4.11
N LEU A 76 4.85 1.79 4.60
CA LEU A 76 3.52 1.90 5.17
C LEU A 76 3.51 2.82 6.41
N ALA A 77 4.49 2.68 7.32
CA ALA A 77 4.54 3.43 8.57
C ALA A 77 4.96 4.90 8.43
N ASN A 78 5.88 5.21 7.52
CA ASN A 78 6.54 6.53 7.44
C ASN A 78 6.00 7.42 6.31
N ILE A 79 5.37 6.83 5.29
CA ILE A 79 4.91 7.55 4.08
C ILE A 79 3.39 7.67 4.05
N PHE A 80 2.66 6.69 4.59
CA PHE A 80 1.20 6.71 4.66
C PHE A 80 0.75 6.85 6.11
N HIS A 81 -0.26 7.68 6.33
CA HIS A 81 -0.89 7.86 7.63
C HIS A 81 -2.37 7.53 7.49
N ILE A 82 -2.94 6.93 8.52
CA ILE A 82 -4.36 6.65 8.58
C ILE A 82 -5.13 7.98 8.53
N ASN A 83 -6.22 8.01 7.76
CA ASN A 83 -7.20 9.07 7.84
C ASN A 83 -8.26 8.69 8.89
N ASP A 84 -8.06 9.12 10.14
CA ASP A 84 -8.89 8.71 11.29
C ASP A 84 -10.39 8.91 11.04
N ALA A 85 -10.78 9.95 10.28
CA ALA A 85 -12.17 10.24 9.97
C ALA A 85 -12.87 9.13 9.15
N LEU A 86 -12.12 8.31 8.41
CA LEU A 86 -12.65 7.23 7.57
C LEU A 86 -12.36 5.83 8.13
N TRP A 87 -11.42 5.72 9.08
CA TRP A 87 -11.15 4.46 9.79
C TRP A 87 -12.02 4.28 11.03
N SER A 88 -12.51 5.37 11.63
CA SER A 88 -13.26 5.33 12.91
C SER A 88 -14.74 4.97 12.79
N SER A 89 -15.22 4.43 11.67
CA SER A 89 -16.64 4.07 11.50
C SER A 89 -16.91 2.60 11.76
N ALA A 90 -16.65 2.15 12.98
CA ALA A 90 -17.31 0.98 13.56
C ALA A 90 -17.93 1.42 14.89
N GLU A 91 -19.08 2.10 14.82
CA GLU A 91 -19.87 2.37 16.02
C GLU A 91 -20.25 1.02 16.65
N GLY A 92 -19.61 0.68 17.77
CA GLY A 92 -19.98 -0.48 18.61
C GLY A 92 -19.18 -1.77 18.40
N GLY A 93 -18.06 -1.78 17.67
CA GLY A 93 -17.17 -2.95 17.60
C GLY A 93 -16.30 -3.10 18.85
N SER A 94 -16.15 -4.31 19.39
CA SER A 94 -15.14 -4.59 20.42
C SER A 94 -13.74 -4.35 19.85
N ALA A 95 -12.76 -4.05 20.71
CA ALA A 95 -11.37 -3.76 20.29
C ALA A 95 -10.69 -4.91 19.50
N ASP A 96 -11.28 -6.11 19.50
CA ASP A 96 -10.82 -7.27 18.74
C ASP A 96 -11.28 -7.27 17.27
N ASP A 97 -12.35 -6.54 16.92
CA ASP A 97 -12.83 -6.38 15.55
C ASP A 97 -12.35 -5.03 14.99
N ALA A 98 -11.04 -4.92 14.76
CA ALA A 98 -10.48 -3.79 14.04
C ALA A 98 -11.02 -3.80 12.60
N TYR A 99 -12.13 -3.10 12.37
CA TYR A 99 -12.70 -2.89 11.05
C TYR A 99 -11.63 -2.28 10.15
N VAL A 100 -11.21 -3.01 9.12
CA VAL A 100 -10.33 -2.49 8.06
C VAL A 100 -11.23 -2.04 6.92
N PRO A 101 -11.40 -0.72 6.69
CA PRO A 101 -12.25 -0.25 5.62
C PRO A 101 -11.79 -0.76 4.25
N ALA A 102 -12.74 -1.07 3.37
CA ALA A 102 -12.44 -1.47 2.00
C ALA A 102 -11.77 -0.31 1.24
N CYS A 103 -10.79 -0.60 0.38
CA CYS A 103 -10.11 0.42 -0.42
C CYS A 103 -11.10 1.24 -1.27
N HIS A 104 -11.07 2.57 -1.13
CA HIS A 104 -11.89 3.53 -1.92
C HIS A 104 -11.47 3.65 -3.39
N LYS A 105 -10.48 2.85 -3.79
CA LYS A 105 -9.93 2.76 -5.16
C LYS A 105 -9.20 4.02 -5.62
N VAL A 106 -8.36 3.85 -6.63
CA VAL A 106 -7.59 4.92 -7.28
C VAL A 106 -7.49 4.71 -8.79
N ARG A 107 -7.16 5.78 -9.51
CA ARG A 107 -6.84 5.72 -10.94
C ARG A 107 -5.63 4.79 -11.17
N LEU A 108 -5.66 4.02 -12.27
CA LEU A 108 -4.50 3.23 -12.69
C LEU A 108 -3.26 4.12 -12.94
N GLY A 109 -2.08 3.57 -12.68
CA GLY A 109 -0.82 4.28 -12.91
C GLY A 109 -0.39 5.22 -11.79
N THR A 110 -1.10 5.25 -10.65
CA THR A 110 -0.79 6.12 -9.51
C THR A 110 -0.24 5.34 -8.33
N ILE A 111 0.56 6.01 -7.51
CA ILE A 111 0.97 5.55 -6.17
C ILE A 111 0.33 6.39 -5.06
N LYS A 112 -0.48 7.40 -5.44
CA LYS A 112 -1.25 8.17 -4.45
C LYS A 112 -2.21 7.21 -3.73
N PRO A 113 -2.37 7.34 -2.40
CA PRO A 113 -3.33 6.53 -1.69
C PRO A 113 -4.76 6.92 -2.05
N CYS A 114 -5.71 6.05 -1.71
CA CYS A 114 -7.12 6.43 -1.64
C CYS A 114 -7.37 7.21 -0.33
N GLU A 115 -8.58 7.73 -0.15
CA GLU A 115 -8.91 8.65 0.94
C GLU A 115 -8.71 8.09 2.36
N LEU A 116 -8.69 6.76 2.51
CA LEU A 116 -8.35 6.06 3.74
C LEU A 116 -6.96 6.44 4.27
N TRP A 117 -6.07 6.94 3.43
CA TRP A 117 -4.72 7.30 3.85
C TRP A 117 -4.36 8.71 3.42
N LEU A 118 -3.68 9.39 4.32
CA LEU A 118 -2.97 10.63 4.06
C LEU A 118 -1.54 10.26 3.65
N MET A 119 -1.01 10.88 2.61
CA MET A 119 0.39 10.67 2.20
C MET A 119 1.25 11.79 2.78
N ARG A 120 2.36 11.44 3.42
CA ARG A 120 3.32 12.41 3.97
C ARG A 120 3.75 13.40 2.88
N SER A 121 3.53 14.69 3.15
CA SER A 121 3.98 15.78 2.29
C SER A 121 5.49 16.04 2.50
N GLY A 122 6.16 16.57 1.47
CA GLY A 122 7.60 16.89 1.52
C GLY A 122 8.41 16.43 0.31
N VAL A 123 7.87 15.50 -0.50
CA VAL A 123 8.49 15.07 -1.75
C VAL A 123 7.51 15.31 -2.90
N GLN A 124 7.93 16.08 -3.91
CA GLN A 124 7.09 16.39 -5.08
C GLN A 124 6.85 15.13 -5.91
N TRP A 125 5.78 14.39 -5.62
CA TRP A 125 5.26 13.29 -6.43
C TRP A 125 4.54 13.88 -7.64
N GLY A 126 5.25 14.08 -8.74
CA GLY A 126 4.76 14.62 -10.03
C GLY A 126 3.29 15.06 -10.06
N GLY A 127 3.04 16.35 -9.84
CA GLY A 127 1.71 16.98 -9.92
C GLY A 127 0.98 17.12 -8.57
N GLY A 128 1.24 18.24 -7.90
CA GLY A 128 0.56 18.71 -6.68
C GLY A 128 1.53 18.95 -5.52
N VAL A 129 1.78 20.21 -5.17
CA VAL A 129 2.65 20.63 -4.07
C VAL A 129 1.76 20.99 -2.87
N PHE A 130 1.97 20.33 -1.72
CA PHE A 130 1.55 20.86 -0.42
C PHE A 130 2.80 21.32 0.31
N ARG A 131 2.86 22.61 0.70
CA ARG A 131 3.95 23.19 1.49
C ARG A 131 3.50 23.22 2.95
N SER A 132 4.03 22.37 3.81
CA SER A 132 3.91 22.62 5.25
C SER A 132 4.88 23.74 5.63
N ALA A 133 4.37 24.77 6.30
CA ALA A 133 5.16 25.90 6.77
C ALA A 133 6.36 25.43 7.61
N THR A 134 7.55 25.91 7.25
CA THR A 134 8.80 25.70 7.97
C THR A 134 8.63 26.09 9.44
N ARG A 135 8.92 25.18 10.37
CA ARG A 135 9.15 25.58 11.77
C ARG A 135 10.41 26.45 11.78
N ALA A 136 10.23 27.74 12.10
CA ALA A 136 11.34 28.62 12.44
C ALA A 136 12.09 28.04 13.66
N SER A 137 13.41 28.13 13.58
CA SER A 137 14.36 27.75 14.64
C SER A 137 14.19 28.58 15.90
#